data_AF-A0AAX3ZMY6-F1
#
_entry.id   AF-A0AAX3ZMY6-F1
#
_cell.length_a   1.000
_cell.length_b   1.000
_cell.length_c   1.000
_cell.angle_alpha   90.00
_cell.angle_beta   90.00
_cell.angle_gamma   90.00
#
_symmetry.space_group_name_H-M   'P 1'
#
loop_
_entity.id
_entity.type
_entity.pdbx_description
1 polymer ?
#
loop_
_entity_poly.entity_id
_entity_poly.type
_entity_poly.pdbx_seq_one_letter_code
_entity_poly.pdbx_strand_id
1 'polypeptide(L)'
;MTVSPVVATDAVSADALSTQAAQAGKAVATPAAAEAGGVSISAFDGARVRVVLMLDVHDGMQQEFLNAYERIRDRVAAVPGHVSDQLCQSLENPTQWLLTSEWESAAPFLAWVNSDEHLDTVEPLQDCVRDTRSLRYSVLRETLGEPAPAAQAGAELRSAPRIGSNVVRHALTFTVRPGSETEVARLLSEYVSPDAHVDESTRLLRTSLFMHGNRIVRAVEVRGDLQAALRHVARQPGVRAVEDALDPHLEQERDLRDPQSARRFFTRAAMPAVHHVAARGGTEARTQRVALLYPARAGAGPELARLLARQDAAAAEAPDSPVLAATVFHRDDLVVRLVDVDGDPEEAPAFVLGLHRLPDAAGAFGGSGVAVAERLLDTSAAGVDGPLTEARNLSLLLAATRMTPLTDRRSPAT
;
A
#
# COMPACT_ATOMS: atom_id res chain seq x y z
N MET A 1 -57.96 39.28 -20.72
CA MET A 1 -57.82 39.36 -22.19
C MET A 1 -56.87 38.28 -22.63
N THR A 2 -57.28 37.46 -23.59
CA THR A 2 -56.54 36.34 -24.19
C THR A 2 -55.71 36.80 -25.38
N VAL A 3 -54.48 36.32 -25.53
CA VAL A 3 -53.86 36.06 -26.85
C VAL A 3 -53.02 34.79 -26.76
N SER A 4 -53.25 33.86 -27.69
CA SER A 4 -52.54 32.59 -27.81
C SER A 4 -51.19 32.76 -28.55
N PRO A 5 -50.19 31.90 -28.32
CA PRO A 5 -49.05 31.77 -29.22
C PRO A 5 -49.45 31.00 -30.50
N VAL A 6 -48.93 31.42 -31.65
CA VAL A 6 -49.11 30.76 -32.96
C VAL A 6 -47.79 30.11 -33.39
N VAL A 7 -47.91 28.95 -34.05
CA VAL A 7 -46.81 28.05 -34.47
C VAL A 7 -46.54 28.17 -35.97
N ALA A 8 -45.26 28.05 -36.36
CA ALA A 8 -44.78 27.46 -37.62
C ALA A 8 -43.28 27.10 -37.41
N THR A 9 -42.81 25.84 -37.47
CA THR A 9 -42.51 24.99 -38.67
C THR A 9 -41.59 25.69 -39.68
N ASP A 10 -40.47 25.16 -40.18
CA ASP A 10 -39.86 23.80 -40.12
C ASP A 10 -38.31 23.93 -40.37
N ALA A 11 -37.41 22.92 -40.51
CA ALA A 11 -37.52 21.48 -40.78
C ALA A 11 -36.26 20.65 -40.36
N VAL A 12 -36.45 19.34 -40.11
CA VAL A 12 -35.71 18.16 -40.68
C VAL A 12 -34.15 18.16 -40.68
N SER A 13 -33.48 17.37 -39.80
CA SER A 13 -33.03 15.95 -39.98
C SER A 13 -31.65 15.81 -40.68
N ALA A 14 -30.83 14.76 -40.58
CA ALA A 14 -30.88 13.40 -39.99
C ALA A 14 -29.39 12.98 -39.67
N ASP A 15 -28.97 11.84 -39.12
CA ASP A 15 -29.53 10.60 -38.54
C ASP A 15 -28.48 10.16 -37.49
N ALA A 16 -28.81 9.73 -36.26
CA ALA A 16 -29.44 8.46 -35.89
C ALA A 16 -28.61 7.20 -36.22
N LEU A 17 -28.21 6.47 -35.17
CA LEU A 17 -28.34 5.01 -35.13
C LEU A 17 -28.39 4.54 -33.66
N SER A 18 -29.61 4.42 -33.14
CA SER A 18 -29.87 3.66 -31.91
C SER A 18 -30.05 2.18 -32.25
N THR A 19 -29.59 1.30 -31.38
CA THR A 19 -30.14 -0.05 -31.24
C THR A 19 -30.43 -0.32 -29.77
N GLN A 20 -31.70 -0.22 -29.40
CA GLN A 20 -32.18 -0.75 -28.12
C GLN A 20 -32.10 -2.27 -28.15
N ALA A 21 -31.59 -2.86 -27.07
CA ALA A 21 -31.80 -4.27 -26.75
C ALA A 21 -32.43 -4.37 -25.36
N ALA A 22 -33.44 -5.23 -25.24
CA ALA A 22 -34.40 -5.28 -24.15
C ALA A 22 -33.80 -5.45 -22.75
N GLN A 23 -34.46 -4.86 -21.75
CA GLN A 23 -34.34 -5.27 -20.37
C GLN A 23 -34.80 -6.73 -20.22
N ALA A 24 -33.88 -7.61 -19.85
CA ALA A 24 -34.20 -8.91 -19.27
C ALA A 24 -33.51 -8.98 -17.90
N GLY A 25 -34.31 -9.02 -16.84
CA GLY A 25 -33.79 -9.06 -15.48
C GLY A 25 -32.97 -10.31 -15.23
N LYS A 26 -31.67 -10.14 -15.00
CA LYS A 26 -30.84 -11.13 -14.33
C LYS A 26 -30.12 -10.42 -13.20
N ALA A 27 -30.51 -10.73 -11.97
CA ALA A 27 -29.74 -10.31 -10.81
C ALA A 27 -28.34 -10.90 -10.97
N VAL A 28 -27.37 -10.04 -11.31
CA VAL A 28 -25.96 -10.41 -11.24
C VAL A 28 -25.63 -10.44 -9.76
N ALA A 29 -25.86 -11.61 -9.15
CA ALA A 29 -25.21 -11.96 -7.90
C ALA A 29 -23.72 -11.75 -8.16
N THR A 30 -23.17 -10.68 -7.57
CA THR A 30 -21.74 -10.37 -7.70
C THR A 30 -21.05 -11.43 -6.87
N PRO A 31 -20.32 -12.40 -7.46
CA PRO A 31 -19.55 -13.31 -6.62
C PRO A 31 -18.54 -12.44 -5.86
N ALA A 32 -18.40 -12.67 -4.56
CA ALA A 32 -17.35 -12.03 -3.77
C ALA A 32 -16.02 -12.27 -4.48
N ALA A 33 -15.48 -11.22 -5.10
CA ALA A 33 -14.55 -11.42 -6.20
C ALA A 33 -13.22 -11.96 -5.68
N ALA A 34 -13.00 -13.27 -5.88
CA ALA A 34 -11.71 -13.89 -5.71
C ALA A 34 -10.69 -13.07 -6.49
N GLU A 35 -9.55 -12.75 -5.87
CA GLU A 35 -8.59 -11.86 -6.50
C GLU A 35 -8.10 -12.47 -7.82
N ALA A 36 -8.05 -11.64 -8.87
CA ALA A 36 -7.49 -12.05 -10.15
C ALA A 36 -6.00 -12.34 -9.96
N GLY A 37 -5.65 -13.62 -9.85
CA GLY A 37 -4.31 -14.05 -9.46
C GLY A 37 -3.22 -13.55 -10.41
N GLY A 38 -2.07 -13.21 -9.81
CA GLY A 38 -0.97 -12.45 -10.39
C GLY A 38 -0.53 -11.29 -9.49
N VAL A 39 0.48 -10.53 -9.94
CA VAL A 39 1.10 -9.42 -9.16
C VAL A 39 0.34 -8.11 -9.34
N SER A 40 -0.59 -7.83 -8.44
CA SER A 40 -1.41 -6.61 -8.47
C SER A 40 -0.65 -5.34 -8.03
N ILE A 41 0.36 -5.46 -7.15
CA ILE A 41 1.23 -4.35 -6.71
C ILE A 41 2.69 -4.79 -6.71
N SER A 42 3.61 -3.94 -7.19
CA SER A 42 5.05 -4.09 -6.94
C SER A 42 5.76 -2.75 -7.17
N ALA A 43 6.44 -2.23 -6.16
CA ALA A 43 7.27 -1.02 -6.19
C ALA A 43 8.66 -1.25 -6.81
N PHE A 44 8.97 -2.50 -7.17
CA PHE A 44 10.29 -2.96 -7.62
C PHE A 44 10.31 -3.32 -9.10
N ASP A 45 9.36 -2.80 -9.87
CA ASP A 45 9.18 -3.08 -11.30
C ASP A 45 9.92 -2.10 -12.23
N GLY A 46 10.66 -1.13 -11.68
CA GLY A 46 11.36 -0.09 -12.44
C GLY A 46 10.45 0.91 -13.13
N ALA A 47 9.14 0.88 -12.91
CA ALA A 47 8.21 1.79 -13.58
C ALA A 47 8.27 3.19 -12.93
N ARG A 48 8.47 4.22 -13.76
CA ARG A 48 8.31 5.62 -13.32
C ARG A 48 6.95 5.81 -12.65
N VAL A 49 6.95 6.58 -11.55
CA VAL A 49 5.74 6.88 -10.79
C VAL A 49 5.35 8.33 -10.97
N ARG A 50 4.08 8.55 -11.32
CA ARG A 50 3.44 9.86 -11.30
C ARG A 50 2.54 9.94 -10.07
N VAL A 51 2.84 10.90 -9.21
CA VAL A 51 2.01 11.28 -8.07
C VAL A 51 1.20 12.51 -8.47
N VAL A 52 -0.08 12.50 -8.12
CA VAL A 52 -1.07 13.55 -8.42
C VAL A 52 -1.65 13.97 -7.08
N LEU A 53 -1.27 15.16 -6.62
CA LEU A 53 -1.73 15.74 -5.36
C LEU A 53 -2.70 16.89 -5.67
N MET A 54 -3.99 16.63 -5.49
CA MET A 54 -5.03 17.64 -5.56
C MET A 54 -5.14 18.35 -4.21
N LEU A 55 -5.30 19.67 -4.23
CA LEU A 55 -5.26 20.55 -3.07
C LEU A 55 -6.43 21.53 -3.14
N ASP A 56 -7.13 21.73 -2.02
CA ASP A 56 -8.08 22.83 -1.85
C ASP A 56 -7.45 23.88 -0.92
N VAL A 57 -6.95 24.97 -1.49
CA VAL A 57 -6.27 26.06 -0.78
C VAL A 57 -7.32 26.99 -0.16
N HIS A 58 -7.10 27.41 1.08
CA HIS A 58 -7.96 28.36 1.78
C HIS A 58 -8.14 29.66 0.97
N ASP A 59 -9.36 30.21 0.96
CA ASP A 59 -9.65 31.50 0.33
C ASP A 59 -8.80 32.62 0.94
N GLY A 60 -8.07 33.35 0.10
CA GLY A 60 -7.15 34.40 0.52
C GLY A 60 -5.76 33.91 0.92
N MET A 61 -5.47 32.60 0.87
CA MET A 61 -4.15 32.00 1.15
C MET A 61 -3.40 31.56 -0.12
N GLN A 62 -3.92 31.88 -1.32
CA GLN A 62 -3.33 31.43 -2.59
C GLN A 62 -1.89 31.92 -2.80
N GLN A 63 -1.58 33.16 -2.40
CA GLN A 63 -0.22 33.71 -2.57
C GLN A 63 0.73 33.16 -1.51
N GLU A 64 0.25 32.99 -0.28
CA GLU A 64 0.96 32.37 0.84
C GLU A 64 1.36 30.94 0.50
N PHE A 65 0.42 30.17 -0.07
CA PHE A 65 0.64 28.82 -0.58
C PHE A 65 1.71 28.79 -1.69
N LEU A 66 1.60 29.67 -2.69
CA LEU A 66 2.59 29.76 -3.78
C LEU A 66 3.99 30.12 -3.25
N ASN A 67 4.08 31.14 -2.40
CA ASN A 67 5.33 31.56 -1.74
C ASN A 67 5.92 30.44 -0.87
N ALA A 68 5.07 29.63 -0.22
CA ALA A 68 5.49 28.48 0.55
C ALA A 68 6.01 27.36 -0.36
N TYR A 69 5.33 27.07 -1.47
CA TYR A 69 5.78 26.09 -2.46
C TYR A 69 7.15 26.47 -3.04
N GLU A 70 7.34 27.74 -3.44
CA GLU A 70 8.62 28.23 -3.96
C GLU A 70 9.78 28.02 -2.99
N ARG A 71 9.56 28.17 -1.67
CA ARG A 71 10.58 27.92 -0.64
C ARG A 71 10.95 26.44 -0.49
N ILE A 72 10.09 25.50 -0.89
CA ILE A 72 10.32 24.06 -0.66
C ILE A 72 10.67 23.28 -1.93
N ARG A 73 10.29 23.77 -3.12
CA ARG A 73 10.42 23.03 -4.38
C ARG A 73 11.86 22.56 -4.65
N ASP A 74 12.86 23.39 -4.33
CA ASP A 74 14.27 23.08 -4.60
C ASP A 74 14.80 22.01 -3.62
N ARG A 75 14.19 21.87 -2.43
CA ARG A 75 14.45 20.75 -1.50
C ARG A 75 13.84 19.45 -2.03
N VAL A 76 12.60 19.49 -2.53
CA VAL A 76 11.92 18.31 -3.12
C VAL A 76 12.66 17.83 -4.37
N ALA A 77 13.10 18.75 -5.24
CA ALA A 77 13.88 18.45 -6.45
C ALA A 77 15.28 17.88 -6.16
N ALA A 78 15.80 18.02 -4.95
CA ALA A 78 17.07 17.43 -4.52
C ALA A 78 16.92 16.00 -3.95
N VAL A 79 15.70 15.50 -3.75
CA VAL A 79 15.45 14.16 -3.21
C VAL A 79 15.88 13.10 -4.25
N PRO A 80 16.71 12.10 -3.87
CA PRO A 80 17.12 11.05 -4.79
C PRO A 80 15.95 10.34 -5.45
N GLY A 81 15.98 10.22 -6.78
CA GLY A 81 14.94 9.59 -7.59
C GLY A 81 13.73 10.47 -7.92
N HIS A 82 13.71 11.74 -7.49
CA HIS A 82 12.81 12.76 -8.04
C HIS A 82 13.20 13.08 -9.50
N VAL A 83 12.22 13.37 -10.35
CA VAL A 83 12.41 13.69 -11.78
C VAL A 83 11.89 15.08 -12.13
N SER A 84 10.66 15.41 -11.72
CA SER A 84 10.07 16.73 -11.98
C SER A 84 8.83 16.98 -11.11
N ASP A 85 8.56 18.25 -10.82
CA ASP A 85 7.28 18.71 -10.27
C ASP A 85 6.64 19.75 -11.20
N GLN A 86 5.30 19.76 -11.25
CA GLN A 86 4.49 20.78 -11.89
C GLN A 86 3.36 21.20 -10.96
N LEU A 87 3.38 22.45 -10.50
CA LEU A 87 2.28 23.07 -9.76
C LEU A 87 1.35 23.79 -10.74
N CYS A 88 0.06 23.53 -10.62
CA CYS A 88 -1.01 24.10 -11.45
C CYS A 88 -2.13 24.62 -10.55
N GLN A 89 -2.81 25.68 -11.00
CA GLN A 89 -4.06 26.17 -10.44
C GLN A 89 -5.19 25.85 -11.44
N SER A 90 -6.39 25.53 -10.94
CA SER A 90 -7.57 25.32 -11.79
C SER A 90 -7.98 26.63 -12.47
N LEU A 91 -8.30 26.55 -13.76
CA LEU A 91 -8.81 27.67 -14.55
C LEU A 91 -10.23 28.10 -14.16
N GLU A 92 -11.00 27.18 -13.56
CA GLU A 92 -12.42 27.38 -13.24
C GLU A 92 -12.63 27.71 -11.75
N ASN A 93 -11.75 27.23 -10.86
CA ASN A 93 -11.85 27.46 -9.43
C ASN A 93 -10.47 27.82 -8.82
N PRO A 94 -10.20 29.10 -8.50
CA PRO A 94 -8.93 29.55 -7.93
C PRO A 94 -8.51 28.91 -6.59
N THR A 95 -9.41 28.23 -5.87
CA THR A 95 -9.05 27.47 -4.65
C THR A 95 -8.51 26.08 -4.94
N GLN A 96 -8.78 25.53 -6.13
CA GLN A 96 -8.35 24.18 -6.50
C GLN A 96 -6.99 24.22 -7.20
N TRP A 97 -6.04 23.48 -6.64
CA TRP A 97 -4.68 23.36 -7.15
C TRP A 97 -4.32 21.89 -7.37
N LEU A 98 -3.36 21.67 -8.25
CA LEU A 98 -2.84 20.36 -8.62
C LEU A 98 -1.31 20.42 -8.63
N LEU A 99 -0.67 19.61 -7.80
CA LEU A 99 0.75 19.30 -7.91
C LEU A 99 0.89 17.92 -8.55
N THR A 100 1.54 17.84 -9.71
CA THR A 100 2.01 16.55 -10.25
C THR A 100 3.50 16.40 -10.01
N SER A 101 3.92 15.21 -9.62
CA SER A 101 5.30 14.88 -9.26
C SER A 101 5.70 13.57 -9.92
N GLU A 102 6.83 13.54 -10.64
CA GLU A 102 7.37 12.33 -11.27
C GLU A 102 8.64 11.84 -10.57
N TRP A 103 8.73 10.51 -10.44
CA TRP A 103 9.81 9.80 -9.77
C TRP A 103 10.31 8.64 -10.64
N GLU A 104 11.59 8.34 -10.57
CA GLU A 104 12.23 7.26 -11.35
C GLU A 104 11.58 5.89 -11.12
N SER A 105 11.11 5.65 -9.89
CA SER A 105 10.40 4.45 -9.47
C SER A 105 9.62 4.69 -8.18
N ALA A 106 8.81 3.73 -7.77
CA ALA A 106 8.02 3.82 -6.54
C ALA A 106 8.87 3.82 -5.25
N ALA A 107 10.04 3.15 -5.25
CA ALA A 107 10.85 2.97 -4.06
C ALA A 107 11.37 4.29 -3.43
N PRO A 108 12.04 5.21 -4.15
CA PRO A 108 12.49 6.48 -3.58
C PRO A 108 11.33 7.35 -3.08
N PHE A 109 10.24 7.44 -3.86
CA PHE A 109 9.04 8.15 -3.45
C PHE A 109 8.44 7.60 -2.13
N LEU A 110 8.33 6.27 -2.01
CA LEU A 110 7.79 5.64 -0.81
C LEU A 110 8.72 5.76 0.40
N ALA A 111 10.04 5.84 0.20
CA ALA A 111 10.98 6.15 1.28
C ALA A 111 10.79 7.60 1.76
N TRP A 112 10.77 8.56 0.82
CA TRP A 112 10.62 9.98 1.14
C TRP A 112 9.26 10.31 1.80
N VAL A 113 8.13 9.93 1.19
CA VAL A 113 6.79 10.34 1.68
C VAL A 113 6.45 9.81 3.09
N ASN A 114 7.20 8.83 3.59
CA ASN A 114 7.05 8.25 4.92
C ASN A 114 8.12 8.74 5.92
N SER A 115 9.04 9.63 5.53
CA SER A 115 10.14 10.12 6.38
C SER A 115 9.79 11.38 7.18
N ASP A 116 10.62 11.70 8.19
CA ASP A 116 10.57 13.00 8.88
C ASP A 116 10.97 14.16 7.95
N GLU A 117 11.93 13.95 7.04
CA GLU A 117 12.31 14.95 6.03
C GLU A 117 11.12 15.39 5.18
N HIS A 118 10.20 14.49 4.81
CA HIS A 118 8.98 14.87 4.12
C HIS A 118 8.08 15.74 4.99
N LEU A 119 7.88 15.40 6.27
CA LEU A 119 7.07 16.19 7.21
C LEU A 119 7.60 17.63 7.33
N ASP A 120 8.90 17.78 7.59
CA ASP A 120 9.58 19.08 7.72
C ASP A 120 9.65 19.85 6.39
N THR A 121 9.67 19.13 5.26
CA THR A 121 9.66 19.75 3.93
C THR A 121 8.30 20.34 3.58
N VAL A 122 7.21 19.64 3.91
CA VAL A 122 5.84 20.07 3.51
C VAL A 122 5.07 20.81 4.60
N GLU A 123 5.59 20.90 5.83
CA GLU A 123 5.02 21.71 6.93
C GLU A 123 4.56 23.12 6.49
N PRO A 124 5.33 23.92 5.73
CA PRO A 124 4.92 25.26 5.33
C PRO A 124 3.70 25.34 4.40
N LEU A 125 3.28 24.22 3.79
CA LEU A 125 2.08 24.17 2.95
C LEU A 125 0.81 23.86 3.75
N GLN A 126 0.92 23.27 4.96
CA GLN A 126 -0.20 22.64 5.65
C GLN A 126 -1.25 23.66 6.10
N ASP A 127 -0.80 24.79 6.65
CA ASP A 127 -1.68 25.86 7.14
C ASP A 127 -2.47 26.57 6.02
N CYS A 128 -2.05 26.40 4.77
CA CYS A 128 -2.71 27.01 3.60
C CYS A 128 -3.82 26.13 2.99
N VAL A 129 -3.96 24.87 3.39
CA VAL A 129 -4.76 23.87 2.65
C VAL A 129 -5.86 23.25 3.51
N ARG A 130 -7.11 23.30 3.01
CA ARG A 130 -8.31 22.70 3.63
C ARG A 130 -8.37 21.18 3.52
N ASP A 131 -8.07 20.67 2.32
CA ASP A 131 -8.08 19.22 2.04
C ASP A 131 -7.04 18.85 0.99
N THR A 132 -6.57 17.61 1.07
CA THR A 132 -5.54 17.04 0.18
C THR A 132 -5.96 15.65 -0.29
N ARG A 133 -5.88 15.41 -1.61
CA ARG A 133 -6.06 14.07 -2.18
C ARG A 133 -4.83 13.65 -2.97
N SER A 134 -4.12 12.63 -2.48
CA SER A 134 -2.94 12.07 -3.14
C SER A 134 -3.30 10.78 -3.89
N LEU A 135 -3.05 10.79 -5.21
CA LEU A 135 -3.22 9.66 -6.12
C LEU A 135 -1.85 9.27 -6.69
N ARG A 136 -1.67 7.99 -7.03
CA ARG A 136 -0.38 7.42 -7.43
C ARG A 136 -0.57 6.49 -8.62
N TYR A 137 0.26 6.64 -9.64
CA TYR A 137 0.15 5.93 -10.91
C TYR A 137 1.54 5.45 -11.38
N SER A 138 1.62 4.24 -11.95
CA SER A 138 2.78 3.85 -12.76
C SER A 138 2.59 4.39 -14.19
N VAL A 139 3.62 5.01 -14.76
CA VAL A 139 3.59 5.47 -16.16
C VAL A 139 3.69 4.26 -17.07
N LEU A 140 2.61 3.93 -17.79
CA LEU A 140 2.56 2.79 -18.71
C LEU A 140 2.97 3.17 -20.14
N ARG A 141 2.54 4.33 -20.63
CA ARG A 141 2.86 4.88 -21.95
C ARG A 141 3.03 6.38 -21.82
N GLU A 142 3.90 6.93 -22.64
CA GLU A 142 4.13 8.36 -22.78
C GLU A 142 4.12 8.68 -24.28
N THR A 143 3.52 9.81 -24.65
CA THR A 143 3.43 10.26 -26.04
C THR A 143 3.91 11.70 -26.09
N LEU A 144 5.08 11.91 -26.68
CA LEU A 144 5.67 13.23 -26.89
C LEU A 144 5.15 13.82 -28.21
N GLY A 145 5.29 15.16 -28.36
CA GLY A 145 5.08 15.84 -29.65
C GLY A 145 6.13 15.46 -30.69
N GLU A 146 6.14 16.14 -31.84
CA GLU A 146 7.12 15.86 -32.90
C GLU A 146 8.57 15.86 -32.36
N PRO A 147 9.41 14.88 -32.77
CA PRO A 147 10.69 14.66 -32.15
C PRO A 147 11.68 15.78 -32.48
N ALA A 148 12.11 16.51 -31.46
CA ALA A 148 13.40 17.18 -31.53
C ALA A 148 14.50 16.10 -31.75
N PRO A 149 15.46 16.32 -32.67
CA PRO A 149 16.51 15.33 -32.91
C PRO A 149 17.34 15.15 -31.63
N ALA A 150 17.34 13.92 -31.12
CA ALA A 150 18.01 13.46 -29.89
C ALA A 150 17.38 13.89 -28.54
N ALA A 151 16.11 13.53 -28.30
CA ALA A 151 15.69 13.10 -26.96
C ALA A 151 15.96 11.58 -26.84
N GLN A 152 16.89 11.21 -25.96
CA GLN A 152 17.50 9.87 -25.91
C GLN A 152 16.64 8.85 -25.15
N ALA A 153 16.92 7.56 -25.35
CA ALA A 153 16.16 6.42 -24.82
C ALA A 153 15.81 6.54 -23.33
N GLY A 154 14.54 6.83 -23.04
CA GLY A 154 13.98 6.77 -21.69
C GLY A 154 13.73 5.33 -21.24
N ALA A 155 13.84 5.09 -19.93
CA ALA A 155 13.71 3.78 -19.30
C ALA A 155 12.51 2.96 -19.77
N GLU A 156 12.67 1.62 -19.84
CA GLU A 156 11.67 0.68 -20.37
C GLU A 156 10.29 0.86 -19.71
N LEU A 157 9.40 1.55 -20.41
CA LEU A 157 8.00 1.67 -20.01
C LEU A 157 7.35 0.29 -20.03
N ARG A 158 6.71 -0.09 -18.92
CA ARG A 158 6.15 -1.44 -18.70
C ARG A 158 5.35 -1.95 -19.89
N SER A 159 5.68 -3.14 -20.39
CA SER A 159 5.02 -3.73 -21.55
C SER A 159 3.51 -3.94 -21.36
N ALA A 160 3.08 -4.42 -20.19
CA ALA A 160 1.70 -4.86 -19.91
C ALA A 160 1.03 -4.18 -18.69
N PRO A 161 -0.31 -3.99 -18.70
CA PRO A 161 -1.08 -3.50 -17.56
C PRO A 161 -1.16 -4.55 -16.44
N ARG A 162 -1.39 -4.11 -15.21
CA ARG A 162 -1.72 -4.99 -14.08
C ARG A 162 -3.22 -5.21 -14.00
N ILE A 163 -3.64 -6.41 -13.65
CA ILE A 163 -5.02 -6.74 -13.30
C ILE A 163 -5.08 -6.95 -11.79
N GLY A 164 -6.13 -6.46 -11.13
CA GLY A 164 -6.25 -6.50 -9.67
C GLY A 164 -7.66 -6.18 -9.18
N SER A 165 -7.87 -6.37 -7.88
CA SER A 165 -9.15 -6.39 -7.17
C SER A 165 -9.65 -5.03 -6.66
N ASN A 166 -8.98 -3.93 -7.04
CA ASN A 166 -9.13 -2.59 -6.43
C ASN A 166 -8.95 -2.59 -4.89
N VAL A 167 -8.12 -3.51 -4.37
CA VAL A 167 -7.78 -3.60 -2.94
C VAL A 167 -6.44 -2.91 -2.67
N VAL A 168 -6.51 -1.82 -1.91
CA VAL A 168 -5.35 -1.14 -1.34
C VAL A 168 -4.94 -1.85 -0.06
N ARG A 169 -3.64 -2.12 0.07
CA ARG A 169 -3.03 -2.78 1.23
C ARG A 169 -2.07 -1.82 1.91
N HIS A 170 -2.19 -1.67 3.22
CA HIS A 170 -1.32 -0.80 4.00
C HIS A 170 -1.10 -1.39 5.40
N ALA A 171 0.07 -1.14 5.98
CA ALA A 171 0.35 -1.50 7.36
C ALA A 171 0.81 -0.29 8.16
N LEU A 172 0.52 -0.32 9.47
CA LEU A 172 1.05 0.60 10.47
C LEU A 172 1.86 -0.19 11.48
N THR A 173 3.03 0.31 11.89
CA THR A 173 3.82 -0.26 12.99
C THR A 173 4.05 0.77 14.09
N PHE A 174 4.06 0.30 15.34
CA PHE A 174 4.41 1.08 16.51
C PHE A 174 4.99 0.15 17.58
N THR A 175 5.72 0.73 18.53
CA THR A 175 6.30 0.01 19.67
C THR A 175 5.61 0.41 20.97
N VAL A 176 5.46 -0.57 21.86
CA VAL A 176 4.88 -0.39 23.19
C VAL A 176 5.96 -0.48 24.26
N ARG A 177 5.74 0.18 25.39
CA ARG A 177 6.68 0.23 26.51
C ARG A 177 6.92 -1.21 27.02
N PRO A 178 8.18 -1.63 27.24
CA PRO A 178 8.48 -2.95 27.78
C PRO A 178 7.69 -3.26 29.05
N GLY A 179 7.08 -4.45 29.12
CA GLY A 179 6.17 -4.87 30.19
C GLY A 179 4.70 -4.53 29.97
N SER A 180 4.33 -3.80 28.90
CA SER A 180 2.93 -3.53 28.53
C SER A 180 2.35 -4.53 27.52
N GLU A 181 3.15 -5.49 27.04
CA GLU A 181 2.80 -6.35 25.90
C GLU A 181 1.54 -7.16 26.15
N THR A 182 1.38 -7.77 27.34
CA THR A 182 0.20 -8.57 27.68
C THR A 182 -1.09 -7.75 27.72
N GLU A 183 -1.03 -6.52 28.24
CA GLU A 183 -2.20 -5.64 28.32
C GLU A 183 -2.57 -5.11 26.93
N VAL A 184 -1.58 -4.69 26.14
CA VAL A 184 -1.77 -4.26 24.74
C VAL A 184 -2.34 -5.40 23.89
N ALA A 185 -1.85 -6.64 24.07
CA ALA A 185 -2.37 -7.80 23.38
C ALA A 185 -3.85 -8.07 23.70
N ARG A 186 -4.28 -7.84 24.96
CA ARG A 186 -5.69 -7.88 25.37
C ARG A 186 -6.50 -6.78 24.71
N LEU A 187 -6.10 -5.51 24.84
CA LEU A 187 -6.78 -4.35 24.25
C LEU A 187 -7.00 -4.52 22.73
N LEU A 188 -5.98 -5.02 22.02
CA LEU A 188 -6.02 -5.23 20.57
C LEU A 188 -6.72 -6.52 20.12
N SER A 189 -7.01 -7.46 21.02
CA SER A 189 -7.76 -8.69 20.70
C SER A 189 -9.24 -8.58 21.02
N GLU A 190 -9.61 -7.87 22.09
CA GLU A 190 -11.00 -7.77 22.58
C GLU A 190 -11.83 -6.67 21.91
N TYR A 191 -11.23 -5.70 21.20
CA TYR A 191 -11.98 -4.56 20.66
C TYR A 191 -13.07 -4.94 19.65
N VAL A 192 -14.20 -4.22 19.63
CA VAL A 192 -15.28 -4.44 18.65
C VAL A 192 -14.83 -4.01 17.25
N SER A 193 -15.02 -4.87 16.25
CA SER A 193 -14.74 -4.51 14.84
C SER A 193 -15.49 -3.23 14.44
N PRO A 194 -14.82 -2.29 13.76
CA PRO A 194 -15.51 -1.13 13.23
C PRO A 194 -16.54 -1.53 12.17
N ASP A 195 -17.53 -0.67 11.93
CA ASP A 195 -18.29 -0.75 10.68
C ASP A 195 -17.31 -0.67 9.50
N ALA A 196 -17.50 -1.58 8.57
CA ALA A 196 -16.65 -1.78 7.41
C ALA A 196 -17.14 -0.99 6.19
N HIS A 197 -18.41 -0.60 6.15
CA HIS A 197 -19.00 0.13 5.03
C HIS A 197 -18.78 1.64 5.20
N VAL A 198 -18.06 2.23 4.25
CA VAL A 198 -17.70 3.65 4.28
C VAL A 198 -18.61 4.43 3.34
N ASP A 199 -18.73 3.94 2.11
CA ASP A 199 -19.59 4.45 1.03
C ASP A 199 -19.83 3.34 -0.02
N GLU A 200 -20.53 3.64 -1.11
CA GLU A 200 -20.83 2.69 -2.20
C GLU A 200 -19.58 2.07 -2.86
N SER A 201 -18.44 2.77 -2.83
CA SER A 201 -17.18 2.40 -3.48
C SER A 201 -16.09 1.94 -2.51
N THR A 202 -16.17 2.37 -1.24
CA THR A 202 -15.13 2.17 -0.23
C THR A 202 -15.58 1.23 0.89
N ARG A 203 -14.77 0.19 1.15
CA ARG A 203 -15.06 -0.79 2.21
C ARG A 203 -13.78 -1.35 2.82
N LEU A 204 -13.71 -1.40 4.16
CA LEU A 204 -12.72 -2.20 4.87
C LEU A 204 -12.99 -3.69 4.63
N LEU A 205 -12.00 -4.46 4.17
CA LEU A 205 -12.16 -5.88 3.85
C LEU A 205 -11.58 -6.80 4.94
N ARG A 206 -10.37 -6.47 5.42
CA ARG A 206 -9.67 -7.27 6.44
C ARG A 206 -8.83 -6.34 7.31
N THR A 207 -8.75 -6.65 8.59
CA THR A 207 -7.84 -6.01 9.55
C THR A 207 -7.16 -7.09 10.36
N SER A 208 -5.84 -7.15 10.25
CA SER A 208 -4.99 -8.16 10.90
C SER A 208 -3.96 -7.45 11.77
N LEU A 209 -3.86 -7.82 13.05
CA LEU A 209 -2.90 -7.28 14.00
C LEU A 209 -2.00 -8.38 14.54
N PHE A 210 -0.71 -8.10 14.60
CA PHE A 210 0.31 -9.02 15.07
C PHE A 210 1.31 -8.32 16.00
N MET A 211 1.92 -9.09 16.90
CA MET A 211 2.93 -8.66 17.86
C MET A 211 4.22 -9.48 17.71
N HIS A 212 5.37 -8.82 17.77
CA HIS A 212 6.69 -9.47 17.86
C HIS A 212 7.56 -8.67 18.84
N GLY A 213 7.97 -9.30 19.95
CA GLY A 213 8.47 -8.56 21.11
C GLY A 213 7.48 -7.47 21.53
N ASN A 214 7.95 -6.24 21.67
CA ASN A 214 7.13 -5.06 21.95
C ASN A 214 6.65 -4.30 20.68
N ARG A 215 6.84 -4.85 19.47
CA ARG A 215 6.42 -4.22 18.21
C ARG A 215 5.05 -4.76 17.76
N ILE A 216 4.14 -3.84 17.48
CA ILE A 216 2.86 -4.12 16.79
C ILE A 216 3.01 -3.86 15.29
N VAL A 217 2.34 -4.68 14.49
CA VAL A 217 2.00 -4.39 13.09
C VAL A 217 0.50 -4.59 12.88
N ARG A 218 -0.18 -3.54 12.42
CA ARG A 218 -1.59 -3.54 12.01
C ARG A 218 -1.66 -3.44 10.50
N ALA A 219 -2.01 -4.53 9.82
CA ALA A 219 -2.28 -4.56 8.38
C ALA A 219 -3.78 -4.36 8.11
N VAL A 220 -4.10 -3.52 7.12
CA VAL A 220 -5.46 -3.26 6.65
C VAL A 220 -5.56 -3.49 5.13
N GLU A 221 -6.67 -4.09 4.73
CA GLU A 221 -7.06 -4.29 3.33
C GLU A 221 -8.34 -3.52 3.09
N VAL A 222 -8.33 -2.58 2.15
CA VAL A 222 -9.45 -1.67 1.84
C VAL A 222 -9.74 -1.75 0.35
N ARG A 223 -11.01 -1.97 -0.02
CA ARG A 223 -11.47 -1.70 -1.38
C ARG A 223 -11.79 -0.22 -1.50
N GLY A 224 -11.35 0.45 -2.57
CA GLY A 224 -11.61 1.88 -2.76
C GLY A 224 -10.60 2.79 -2.03
N ASP A 225 -11.08 3.89 -1.44
CA ASP A 225 -10.21 4.94 -0.91
C ASP A 225 -9.71 4.64 0.52
N LEU A 226 -8.41 4.35 0.65
CA LEU A 226 -7.75 4.06 1.93
C LEU A 226 -7.89 5.22 2.93
N GLN A 227 -7.79 6.48 2.49
CA GLN A 227 -7.89 7.61 3.42
C GLN A 227 -9.34 7.79 3.91
N ALA A 228 -10.34 7.62 3.03
CA ALA A 228 -11.74 7.65 3.44
C ALA A 228 -12.03 6.54 4.47
N ALA A 229 -11.55 5.31 4.24
CA ALA A 229 -11.70 4.21 5.18
C ALA A 229 -11.02 4.46 6.53
N LEU A 230 -9.77 4.94 6.54
CA LEU A 230 -9.07 5.24 7.80
C LEU A 230 -9.73 6.40 8.57
N ARG A 231 -10.17 7.47 7.89
CA ARG A 231 -10.94 8.57 8.50
C ARG A 231 -12.27 8.08 9.09
N HIS A 232 -12.97 7.18 8.40
CA HIS A 232 -14.22 6.58 8.87
C HIS A 232 -13.99 5.76 10.14
N VAL A 233 -13.04 4.81 10.10
CA VAL A 233 -12.68 3.94 11.24
C VAL A 233 -12.26 4.76 12.47
N ALA A 234 -11.42 5.78 12.30
CA ALA A 234 -10.94 6.65 13.39
C ALA A 234 -12.03 7.53 14.04
N ARG A 235 -13.21 7.65 13.43
CA ARG A 235 -14.36 8.38 14.02
C ARG A 235 -15.24 7.49 14.89
N GLN A 236 -15.10 6.17 14.84
CA GLN A 236 -15.99 5.26 15.54
C GLN A 236 -15.67 5.18 17.05
N PRO A 237 -16.67 5.21 17.95
CA PRO A 237 -16.43 5.27 19.40
C PRO A 237 -15.62 4.11 19.96
N GLY A 238 -15.87 2.88 19.50
CA GLY A 238 -15.15 1.68 19.96
C GLY A 238 -13.66 1.70 19.58
N VAL A 239 -13.33 2.22 18.39
CA VAL A 239 -11.94 2.41 17.95
C VAL A 239 -11.26 3.48 18.80
N ARG A 240 -11.93 4.62 19.02
CA ARG A 240 -11.39 5.72 19.84
C ARG A 240 -11.08 5.28 21.27
N ALA A 241 -12.00 4.56 21.92
CA ALA A 241 -11.79 4.06 23.27
C ALA A 241 -10.56 3.12 23.37
N VAL A 242 -10.28 2.36 22.32
CA VAL A 242 -9.12 1.44 22.28
C VAL A 242 -7.82 2.19 21.98
N GLU A 243 -7.82 3.17 21.08
CA GLU A 243 -6.63 4.00 20.87
C GLU A 243 -6.31 4.84 22.12
N ASP A 244 -7.31 5.44 22.77
CA ASP A 244 -7.16 6.17 24.05
C ASP A 244 -6.61 5.26 25.16
N ALA A 245 -7.02 3.99 25.20
CA ALA A 245 -6.49 3.00 26.15
C ALA A 245 -5.07 2.53 25.80
N LEU A 246 -4.66 2.59 24.54
CA LEU A 246 -3.31 2.22 24.10
C LEU A 246 -2.28 3.32 24.37
N ASP A 247 -2.67 4.59 24.28
CA ASP A 247 -1.73 5.73 24.33
C ASP A 247 -0.76 5.71 25.54
N PRO A 248 -1.17 5.36 26.79
CA PRO A 248 -0.23 5.23 27.92
C PRO A 248 0.85 4.16 27.72
N HIS A 249 0.55 3.13 26.94
CA HIS A 249 1.43 1.98 26.69
C HIS A 249 2.39 2.20 25.50
N LEU A 250 2.28 3.30 24.74
CA LEU A 250 3.16 3.55 23.60
C LEU A 250 4.52 4.09 24.04
N GLU A 251 5.60 3.69 23.37
CA GLU A 251 6.92 4.33 23.55
C GLU A 251 6.94 5.77 23.01
N GLN A 252 6.19 6.02 21.94
CA GLN A 252 6.05 7.33 21.31
C GLN A 252 4.68 7.92 21.68
N GLU A 253 4.69 9.04 22.41
CA GLU A 253 3.50 9.81 22.71
C GLU A 253 2.91 10.41 21.41
N ARG A 254 1.58 10.41 21.33
CA ARG A 254 0.80 10.94 20.22
C ARG A 254 -0.51 11.49 20.76
N ASP A 255 -1.15 12.38 20.01
CA ASP A 255 -2.55 12.74 20.20
C ASP A 255 -3.25 12.58 18.86
N LEU A 256 -4.16 11.60 18.76
CA LEU A 256 -4.92 11.36 17.53
C LEU A 256 -6.09 12.36 17.34
N ARG A 257 -6.31 13.27 18.30
CA ARG A 257 -7.28 14.38 18.21
C ARG A 257 -6.67 15.62 17.56
N ASP A 258 -5.36 15.84 17.73
CA ASP A 258 -4.61 16.88 17.01
C ASP A 258 -4.24 16.39 15.59
N PRO A 259 -4.68 17.08 14.51
CA PRO A 259 -4.33 16.72 13.14
C PRO A 259 -2.82 16.68 12.87
N GLN A 260 -2.01 17.54 13.50
CA GLN A 260 -0.57 17.58 13.27
C GLN A 260 0.14 16.36 13.90
N SER A 261 -0.14 16.10 15.18
CA SER A 261 0.35 14.93 15.92
C SER A 261 -0.11 13.61 15.27
N ALA A 262 -1.39 13.52 14.89
CA ALA A 262 -1.92 12.39 14.13
C ALA A 262 -1.17 12.17 12.80
N ARG A 263 -0.94 13.24 12.01
CA ARG A 263 -0.18 13.17 10.76
C ARG A 263 1.25 12.67 10.99
N ARG A 264 1.98 13.25 11.96
CA ARG A 264 3.35 12.83 12.31
C ARG A 264 3.38 11.35 12.72
N PHE A 265 2.43 10.91 13.56
CA PHE A 265 2.29 9.50 13.95
C PHE A 265 2.05 8.60 12.73
N PHE A 266 1.05 8.89 11.88
CA PHE A 266 0.74 8.03 10.73
C PHE A 266 1.88 7.98 9.71
N THR A 267 2.57 9.09 9.43
CA THR A 267 3.74 9.10 8.54
C THR A 267 4.89 8.26 9.10
N ARG A 268 5.15 8.31 10.41
CA ARG A 268 6.19 7.50 11.08
C ARG A 268 5.81 6.02 11.23
N ALA A 269 4.53 5.74 11.45
CA ALA A 269 4.02 4.37 11.59
C ALA A 269 3.82 3.68 10.22
N ALA A 270 3.66 4.42 9.13
CA ALA A 270 3.36 3.88 7.81
C ALA A 270 4.41 2.89 7.32
N MET A 271 3.91 1.72 6.91
CA MET A 271 4.61 0.68 6.15
C MET A 271 3.78 0.38 4.89
N PRO A 272 4.07 1.02 3.75
CA PRO A 272 3.36 0.76 2.50
C PRO A 272 3.58 -0.68 2.00
N ALA A 273 2.57 -1.25 1.35
CA ALA A 273 2.73 -2.49 0.60
C ALA A 273 3.60 -2.22 -0.64
N VAL A 274 4.83 -2.73 -0.63
CA VAL A 274 5.79 -2.63 -1.75
C VAL A 274 5.66 -3.80 -2.71
N HIS A 275 5.02 -4.89 -2.32
CA HIS A 275 4.68 -5.99 -3.22
C HIS A 275 3.41 -6.68 -2.74
N HIS A 276 2.55 -7.12 -3.67
CA HIS A 276 1.50 -8.08 -3.38
C HIS A 276 1.17 -8.93 -4.61
N VAL A 277 0.99 -10.22 -4.35
CA VAL A 277 0.59 -11.26 -5.30
C VAL A 277 -0.45 -12.18 -4.66
N ALA A 278 -1.35 -12.72 -5.48
CA ALA A 278 -2.26 -13.80 -5.12
C ALA A 278 -2.15 -14.93 -6.15
N ALA A 279 -2.20 -16.19 -5.69
CA ALA A 279 -2.27 -17.38 -6.53
C ALA A 279 -3.64 -17.50 -7.21
N ARG A 280 -3.71 -18.18 -8.35
CA ARG A 280 -4.98 -18.41 -9.07
C ARG A 280 -5.71 -19.62 -8.49
N GLY A 281 -6.96 -19.42 -8.04
CA GLY A 281 -7.85 -20.53 -7.68
C GLY A 281 -7.67 -21.13 -6.27
N GLY A 282 -7.02 -20.41 -5.36
CA GLY A 282 -6.86 -20.83 -3.96
C GLY A 282 -8.20 -21.06 -3.24
N THR A 283 -8.26 -22.08 -2.39
CA THR A 283 -9.45 -22.41 -1.58
C THR A 283 -9.32 -21.85 -0.17
N GLU A 284 -10.26 -21.00 0.26
CA GLU A 284 -10.17 -20.29 1.56
C GLU A 284 -10.33 -21.17 2.80
N ALA A 285 -10.87 -22.39 2.65
CA ALA A 285 -11.35 -23.22 3.76
C ALA A 285 -10.24 -23.76 4.71
N ARG A 286 -8.98 -23.74 4.27
CA ARG A 286 -7.81 -24.17 5.06
C ARG A 286 -6.76 -23.05 5.22
N THR A 287 -7.11 -21.82 4.86
CA THR A 287 -6.15 -20.72 4.81
C THR A 287 -5.71 -20.26 6.20
N GLN A 288 -4.42 -20.40 6.51
CA GLN A 288 -3.80 -19.80 7.69
C GLN A 288 -3.01 -18.54 7.30
N ARG A 289 -3.28 -17.42 7.99
CA ARG A 289 -2.52 -16.18 7.83
C ARG A 289 -1.34 -16.12 8.80
N VAL A 290 -0.16 -15.80 8.29
CA VAL A 290 1.09 -15.65 9.05
C VAL A 290 1.71 -14.29 8.72
N ALA A 291 2.09 -13.54 9.75
CA ALA A 291 2.96 -12.37 9.60
C ALA A 291 4.37 -12.73 10.07
N LEU A 292 5.37 -12.31 9.29
CA LEU A 292 6.79 -12.51 9.56
C LEU A 292 7.49 -11.16 9.62
N LEU A 293 8.14 -10.86 10.74
CA LEU A 293 9.07 -9.73 10.88
C LEU A 293 10.49 -10.26 10.67
N TYR A 294 11.17 -9.82 9.61
CA TYR A 294 12.51 -10.32 9.28
C TYR A 294 13.59 -9.53 10.03
N PRO A 295 14.63 -10.20 10.59
CA PRO A 295 15.78 -9.53 11.17
C PRO A 295 16.71 -9.02 10.06
N ALA A 296 16.29 -7.99 9.32
CA ALA A 296 17.16 -7.35 8.34
C ALA A 296 18.35 -6.67 9.05
N ARG A 297 19.54 -6.81 8.46
CA ARG A 297 20.71 -6.01 8.86
C ARG A 297 20.48 -4.53 8.52
N ALA A 298 21.21 -3.64 9.18
CA ALA A 298 21.16 -2.21 8.88
C ALA A 298 21.48 -1.93 7.39
N GLY A 299 20.60 -1.20 6.72
CA GLY A 299 20.63 -0.89 5.28
C GLY A 299 20.16 -2.02 4.35
N ALA A 300 19.80 -3.21 4.86
CA ALA A 300 19.44 -4.38 4.04
C ALA A 300 17.95 -4.45 3.67
N GLY A 301 17.07 -3.71 4.36
CA GLY A 301 15.61 -3.78 4.16
C GLY A 301 15.14 -3.64 2.71
N PRO A 302 15.61 -2.63 1.94
CA PRO A 302 15.21 -2.46 0.55
C PRO A 302 15.67 -3.58 -0.40
N GLU A 303 16.78 -4.26 -0.12
CA GLU A 303 17.21 -5.41 -0.93
C GLU A 303 16.44 -6.68 -0.53
N LEU A 304 16.17 -6.86 0.77
CA LEU A 304 15.39 -7.97 1.28
C LEU A 304 13.94 -7.93 0.78
N ALA A 305 13.29 -6.76 0.80
CA ALA A 305 11.96 -6.59 0.26
C ALA A 305 11.89 -6.88 -1.26
N ARG A 306 12.94 -6.52 -2.03
CA ARG A 306 13.07 -6.90 -3.45
C ARG A 306 13.26 -8.41 -3.64
N LEU A 307 14.03 -9.06 -2.77
CA LEU A 307 14.21 -10.53 -2.81
C LEU A 307 12.88 -11.24 -2.57
N LEU A 308 12.16 -10.87 -1.50
CA LEU A 308 10.87 -11.45 -1.16
C LEU A 308 9.84 -11.24 -2.27
N ALA A 309 9.78 -10.04 -2.88
CA ALA A 309 8.88 -9.76 -4.00
C ALA A 309 9.13 -10.63 -5.25
N ARG A 310 10.38 -11.04 -5.52
CA ARG A 310 10.70 -11.99 -6.60
C ARG A 310 10.27 -13.41 -6.25
N GLN A 311 10.50 -13.81 -5.00
CA GLN A 311 10.15 -15.14 -4.49
C GLN A 311 8.63 -15.30 -4.43
N ASP A 312 7.90 -14.29 -3.99
CA ASP A 312 6.43 -14.25 -3.97
C ASP A 312 5.84 -14.40 -5.37
N ALA A 313 6.36 -13.65 -6.36
CA ALA A 313 5.93 -13.79 -7.75
C ALA A 313 6.15 -15.19 -8.33
N ALA A 314 7.25 -15.87 -7.96
CA ALA A 314 7.51 -17.24 -8.38
C ALA A 314 6.62 -18.26 -7.64
N ALA A 315 6.40 -18.06 -6.33
CA ALA A 315 5.54 -18.92 -5.53
C ALA A 315 4.07 -18.90 -6.01
N ALA A 316 3.58 -17.78 -6.56
CA ALA A 316 2.20 -17.68 -7.06
C ALA A 316 1.96 -18.40 -8.40
N GLU A 317 3.01 -18.70 -9.17
CA GLU A 317 2.95 -19.43 -10.44
C GLU A 317 3.39 -20.91 -10.29
N ALA A 318 3.97 -21.30 -9.14
CA ALA A 318 4.42 -22.67 -8.87
C ALA A 318 3.24 -23.59 -8.49
N PRO A 319 2.98 -24.70 -9.20
CA PRO A 319 1.78 -25.53 -9.00
C PRO A 319 1.61 -26.12 -7.60
N ASP A 320 2.72 -26.51 -6.96
CA ASP A 320 2.73 -27.15 -5.64
C ASP A 320 3.01 -26.15 -4.49
N SER A 321 2.87 -24.85 -4.75
CA SER A 321 3.10 -23.81 -3.75
C SER A 321 1.92 -23.72 -2.77
N PRO A 322 2.17 -23.78 -1.45
CA PRO A 322 1.12 -23.55 -0.45
C PRO A 322 0.81 -22.05 -0.26
N VAL A 323 1.52 -21.13 -0.93
CA VAL A 323 1.30 -19.68 -0.79
C VAL A 323 0.10 -19.25 -1.63
N LEU A 324 -1.01 -18.98 -0.97
CA LEU A 324 -2.25 -18.50 -1.59
C LEU A 324 -2.19 -17.00 -1.90
N ALA A 325 -1.59 -16.21 -0.99
CA ALA A 325 -1.31 -14.80 -1.21
C ALA A 325 -0.13 -14.34 -0.36
N ALA A 326 0.63 -13.36 -0.85
CA ALA A 326 1.69 -12.73 -0.09
C ALA A 326 1.67 -11.20 -0.28
N THR A 327 1.97 -10.47 0.79
CA THR A 327 2.15 -9.00 0.78
C THR A 327 3.43 -8.66 1.53
N VAL A 328 4.31 -7.89 0.90
CA VAL A 328 5.51 -7.34 1.54
C VAL A 328 5.24 -5.88 1.90
N PHE A 329 5.32 -5.58 3.19
CA PHE A 329 5.34 -4.22 3.73
C PHE A 329 6.79 -3.86 4.08
N HIS A 330 7.22 -2.66 3.70
CA HIS A 330 8.60 -2.23 3.84
C HIS A 330 8.67 -0.77 4.29
N ARG A 331 9.56 -0.50 5.24
CA ARG A 331 9.96 0.84 5.68
C ARG A 331 11.36 0.75 6.27
N ASP A 332 12.31 1.52 5.77
CA ASP A 332 13.70 1.51 6.27
C ASP A 332 14.26 0.07 6.27
N ASP A 333 14.68 -0.46 7.42
CA ASP A 333 15.05 -1.88 7.60
C ASP A 333 13.92 -2.78 8.13
N LEU A 334 12.75 -2.22 8.44
CA LEU A 334 11.57 -3.00 8.82
C LEU A 334 10.94 -3.65 7.59
N VAL A 335 11.13 -4.97 7.46
CA VAL A 335 10.50 -5.80 6.44
C VAL A 335 9.52 -6.76 7.11
N VAL A 336 8.23 -6.60 6.78
CA VAL A 336 7.16 -7.47 7.26
C VAL A 336 6.49 -8.14 6.07
N ARG A 337 6.44 -9.47 6.05
CA ARG A 337 5.72 -10.23 5.03
C ARG A 337 4.49 -10.89 5.64
N LEU A 338 3.34 -10.63 5.04
CA LEU A 338 2.06 -11.25 5.39
C LEU A 338 1.75 -12.30 4.34
N VAL A 339 1.56 -13.55 4.76
CA VAL A 339 1.35 -14.71 3.88
C VAL A 339 0.05 -15.41 4.29
N ASP A 340 -0.84 -15.62 3.34
CA ASP A 340 -1.96 -16.56 3.46
C ASP A 340 -1.50 -17.90 2.86
N VAL A 341 -1.53 -18.98 3.66
CA VAL A 341 -0.98 -20.31 3.35
C VAL A 341 -2.11 -21.35 3.35
N ASP A 342 -2.11 -22.31 2.42
CA ASP A 342 -2.97 -23.50 2.49
C ASP A 342 -2.31 -24.58 3.38
N GLY A 343 -3.02 -25.01 4.44
CA GLY A 343 -2.51 -25.99 5.39
C GLY A 343 -1.66 -25.38 6.51
N ASP A 344 -0.77 -26.19 7.10
CA ASP A 344 0.07 -25.76 8.22
C ASP A 344 1.35 -25.06 7.69
N PRO A 345 1.61 -23.80 8.05
CA PRO A 345 2.83 -23.09 7.69
C PRO A 345 4.14 -23.80 8.07
N GLU A 346 4.13 -24.63 9.12
CA GLU A 346 5.31 -25.38 9.58
C GLU A 346 5.65 -26.57 8.68
N GLU A 347 4.74 -27.04 7.81
CA GLU A 347 5.00 -28.11 6.83
C GLU A 347 5.85 -27.63 5.64
N ALA A 348 5.87 -26.31 5.37
CA ALA A 348 6.53 -25.73 4.19
C ALA A 348 7.35 -24.45 4.48
N PRO A 349 8.28 -24.46 5.48
CA PRO A 349 8.92 -23.25 5.98
C PRO A 349 9.71 -22.48 4.91
N ALA A 350 10.24 -23.15 3.89
CA ALA A 350 10.93 -22.50 2.78
C ALA A 350 10.00 -21.58 1.95
N PHE A 351 8.76 -22.00 1.68
CA PHE A 351 7.77 -21.17 0.98
C PHE A 351 7.24 -20.06 1.88
N VAL A 352 6.94 -20.40 3.13
CA VAL A 352 6.43 -19.45 4.13
C VAL A 352 7.45 -18.35 4.44
N LEU A 353 8.75 -18.65 4.47
CA LEU A 353 9.83 -17.64 4.58
C LEU A 353 10.19 -16.93 3.27
N GLY A 354 9.69 -17.37 2.12
CA GLY A 354 10.10 -16.82 0.81
C GLY A 354 11.55 -17.18 0.44
N LEU A 355 12.07 -18.29 0.95
CA LEU A 355 13.43 -18.79 0.75
C LEU A 355 13.48 -20.12 -0.04
N HIS A 356 12.39 -20.48 -0.70
CA HIS A 356 12.34 -21.65 -1.58
C HIS A 356 13.29 -21.52 -2.78
N ARG A 357 13.67 -22.66 -3.36
CA ARG A 357 14.52 -22.73 -4.55
C ARG A 357 13.70 -22.44 -5.80
N LEU A 358 14.13 -21.46 -6.59
CA LEU A 358 13.58 -21.19 -7.92
C LEU A 358 14.02 -22.29 -8.90
N PRO A 359 13.13 -22.81 -9.78
CA PRO A 359 13.46 -23.91 -10.69
C PRO A 359 14.59 -23.58 -11.68
N ASP A 360 14.56 -22.39 -12.29
CA ASP A 360 15.45 -21.99 -13.38
C ASP A 360 16.33 -20.79 -13.03
N ALA A 361 17.52 -21.06 -12.49
CA ALA A 361 18.61 -20.08 -12.35
C ALA A 361 19.75 -20.35 -13.36
N ALA A 362 19.41 -20.86 -14.54
CA ALA A 362 20.35 -21.11 -15.63
C ALA A 362 20.52 -19.84 -16.49
N GLY A 363 21.43 -18.92 -16.09
CA GLY A 363 21.86 -17.84 -17.00
C GLY A 363 22.06 -16.43 -16.43
N ALA A 364 22.01 -16.22 -15.12
CA ALA A 364 22.55 -15.01 -14.48
C ALA A 364 22.99 -15.35 -13.05
N PHE A 365 24.12 -14.81 -12.59
CA PHE A 365 24.85 -15.24 -11.39
C PHE A 365 24.02 -15.75 -10.20
N GLY A 366 24.02 -17.08 -10.02
CA GLY A 366 23.85 -17.76 -8.74
C GLY A 366 22.54 -18.54 -8.56
N GLY A 367 22.65 -19.70 -7.88
CA GLY A 367 21.53 -20.34 -7.19
C GLY A 367 21.15 -19.50 -5.95
N SER A 368 20.58 -18.33 -6.21
CA SER A 368 20.98 -17.09 -5.54
C SER A 368 20.15 -16.65 -4.34
N GLY A 369 18.87 -17.04 -4.26
CA GLY A 369 17.93 -16.47 -3.28
C GLY A 369 18.37 -16.62 -1.83
N VAL A 370 18.70 -17.85 -1.41
CA VAL A 370 19.09 -18.16 -0.02
C VAL A 370 20.42 -17.48 0.35
N ALA A 371 21.43 -17.56 -0.52
CA ALA A 371 22.73 -16.93 -0.28
C ALA A 371 22.67 -15.39 -0.25
N VAL A 372 21.69 -14.78 -0.95
CA VAL A 372 21.37 -13.35 -0.79
C VAL A 372 20.73 -13.11 0.58
N ALA A 373 19.72 -13.90 0.97
CA ALA A 373 19.06 -13.77 2.28
C ALA A 373 20.05 -13.89 3.46
N GLU A 374 20.99 -14.84 3.43
CA GLU A 374 22.03 -15.03 4.46
C GLU A 374 22.91 -13.79 4.65
N ARG A 375 23.13 -12.98 3.60
CA ARG A 375 23.86 -11.69 3.70
C ARG A 375 23.00 -10.55 4.20
N LEU A 376 21.69 -10.59 3.96
CA LEU A 376 20.75 -9.52 4.32
C LEU A 376 20.14 -9.69 5.71
N LEU A 377 20.10 -10.92 6.23
CA LEU A 377 19.53 -11.26 7.53
C LEU A 377 20.60 -11.35 8.63
N ASP A 378 20.24 -10.91 9.82
CA ASP A 378 20.96 -11.19 11.06
C ASP A 378 20.35 -12.45 11.71
N THR A 379 20.71 -13.61 11.15
CA THR A 379 20.24 -14.91 11.66
C THR A 379 20.79 -15.21 13.05
N SER A 380 21.98 -14.69 13.37
CA SER A 380 22.60 -14.74 14.70
C SER A 380 21.73 -14.06 15.78
N ALA A 381 21.22 -12.85 15.52
CA ALA A 381 20.29 -12.17 16.43
C ALA A 381 18.97 -12.91 16.60
N ALA A 382 18.57 -13.73 15.61
CA ALA A 382 17.40 -14.61 15.67
C ALA A 382 17.70 -15.99 16.29
N GLY A 383 18.92 -16.26 16.75
CA GLY A 383 19.32 -17.55 17.33
C GLY A 383 19.45 -18.70 16.32
N VAL A 384 19.69 -18.38 15.04
CA VAL A 384 19.82 -19.36 13.95
C VAL A 384 21.26 -19.37 13.44
N ASP A 385 22.01 -20.37 13.90
CA ASP A 385 23.39 -20.64 13.48
C ASP A 385 23.43 -21.69 12.37
N GLY A 386 24.20 -21.41 11.31
CA GLY A 386 24.38 -22.31 10.17
C GLY A 386 23.59 -21.91 8.92
N PRO A 387 23.68 -22.69 7.83
CA PRO A 387 23.15 -22.31 6.52
C PRO A 387 21.62 -22.45 6.46
N LEU A 388 20.96 -21.51 5.77
CA LEU A 388 19.52 -21.50 5.54
C LEU A 388 19.08 -22.48 4.43
N THR A 389 19.98 -23.35 3.97
CA THR A 389 19.66 -24.50 3.11
C THR A 389 19.19 -25.72 3.90
N GLU A 390 19.39 -25.74 5.22
CA GLU A 390 18.96 -26.82 6.10
C GLU A 390 17.51 -26.62 6.61
N ALA A 391 16.68 -27.65 6.51
CA ALA A 391 15.28 -27.61 6.95
C ALA A 391 15.11 -27.22 8.43
N ARG A 392 16.05 -27.63 9.29
CA ARG A 392 16.08 -27.25 10.71
C ARG A 392 16.25 -25.74 10.89
N ASN A 393 17.17 -25.13 10.16
CA ASN A 393 17.49 -23.71 10.30
C ASN A 393 16.37 -22.83 9.70
N LEU A 394 15.72 -23.32 8.63
CA LEU A 394 14.48 -22.72 8.12
C LEU A 394 13.34 -22.79 9.15
N SER A 395 13.16 -23.91 9.85
CA SER A 395 12.12 -24.02 10.90
C SER A 395 12.41 -23.10 12.09
N LEU A 396 13.68 -23.01 12.52
CA LEU A 396 14.10 -22.07 13.57
C LEU A 396 13.90 -20.61 13.15
N LEU A 397 14.25 -20.25 11.92
CA LEU A 397 14.05 -18.89 11.39
C LEU A 397 12.56 -18.55 11.26
N LEU A 398 11.72 -19.51 10.84
CA LEU A 398 10.26 -19.33 10.82
C LEU A 398 9.75 -19.04 12.24
N ALA A 399 10.09 -19.88 13.22
CA ALA A 399 9.70 -19.65 14.61
C ALA A 399 10.18 -18.29 15.17
N ALA A 400 11.41 -17.87 14.85
CA ALA A 400 11.98 -16.61 15.33
C ALA A 400 11.41 -15.36 14.65
N THR A 401 10.96 -15.46 13.38
CA THR A 401 10.38 -14.34 12.62
C THR A 401 8.86 -14.23 12.75
N ARG A 402 8.18 -15.32 13.11
CA ARG A 402 6.73 -15.42 13.22
C ARG A 402 6.18 -14.48 14.30
N MET A 403 5.33 -13.56 13.87
CA MET A 403 4.62 -12.65 14.77
C MET A 403 3.40 -13.36 15.38
N THR A 404 3.12 -13.10 16.65
CA THR A 404 1.93 -13.62 17.35
C THR A 404 0.68 -12.89 16.83
N PRO A 405 -0.35 -13.59 16.34
CA PRO A 405 -1.60 -12.96 15.94
C PRO A 405 -2.39 -12.48 17.16
N LEU A 406 -2.80 -11.21 17.15
CA LEU A 406 -3.69 -10.62 18.16
C LEU A 406 -5.15 -10.59 17.68
N THR A 407 -5.33 -10.37 16.38
CA THR A 407 -6.65 -10.30 15.74
C THR A 407 -6.49 -10.47 14.25
N ASP A 408 -7.37 -11.22 13.61
CA ASP A 408 -7.52 -11.24 12.16
C ASP A 408 -9.01 -11.33 11.83
N ARG A 409 -9.57 -10.22 11.32
CA ARG A 409 -11.01 -10.09 11.11
C ARG A 409 -11.29 -9.68 9.68
N ARG A 410 -12.14 -10.46 9.03
CA ARG A 410 -12.68 -10.21 7.70
C ARG A 410 -14.07 -9.58 7.83
N SER A 411 -14.36 -8.61 6.99
CA SER A 411 -15.72 -8.11 6.81
C SER A 411 -16.57 -9.19 6.15
N PRO A 412 -17.84 -9.38 6.57
CA PRO A 412 -18.70 -10.40 5.99
C PRO A 412 -18.89 -10.16 4.50
N ALA A 413 -18.78 -11.23 3.69
CA ALA A 413 -19.13 -11.17 2.28
C ALA A 413 -20.61 -10.77 2.14
N THR A 414 -20.85 -9.79 1.27
CA THR A 414 -22.18 -9.31 0.86
C THR A 414 -22.38 -9.63 -0.62
#